data_AF-A0A254SDY3-F1
#
_entry.id   AF-A0A254SDY3-F1
#
_cell.length_a   1.000
_cell.length_b   1.000
_cell.length_c   1.000
_cell.angle_alpha   90.00
_cell.angle_beta   90.00
_cell.angle_gamma   90.00
#
_symmetry.space_group_name_H-M   'P 1'
#
loop_
_entity.id
_entity.type
_entity.pdbx_description
1 polymer ?
#
loop_
_entity_poly.entity_id
_entity_poly.type
_entity_poly.pdbx_seq_one_letter_code
_entity_poly.pdbx_strand_id
1 'polypeptide(L)'
;MNIKSLILCACLAIVPAMAGKIVTYTATSKVSQEEANNAAIAGVAKQVKSQVSATQTQTKYEDITNGKSVLGETYRAKNNVKSNVVLKGVKVTPVKADKGFKATATLDMDEFTASLQFRLKTLQQEIAKLEKSARKAIDTRVYVNAANDLETAEDKVNEYNFYLLQLADVYPLNDSHRLQHGLPEIEKVLIEKLSSLTITTTTEPNFELTRAEMPSWNVIVKDSVGPVPSFPLVARQSKTLSERRTQKNGIATFKLRNVNYEKGPYVITVEPNLPLELLKKTGLRNALEVPYRVKLSRCEIKLECDMIANTCNALENALSKKSIFVTSDEEASVPELSVEIDNTFRGRLGFISSFDFSIAIKGDKVNFFTTSKGVGKTEVDATISAIKKTDFSPLQKQLLPLCKN
;
A
#
# COMPACT_ATOMS: atom_id res chain seq x y z
N MET A 1 42.84 -56.17 8.14
CA MET A 1 42.78 -56.19 6.66
C MET A 1 41.42 -56.76 6.25
N ASN A 2 40.76 -56.08 5.31
CA ASN A 2 39.39 -56.32 4.82
C ASN A 2 39.13 -57.70 4.19
N ILE A 3 37.86 -58.13 4.18
CA ILE A 3 37.01 -58.48 3.00
C ILE A 3 35.69 -59.11 3.54
N LYS A 4 34.56 -58.39 3.51
CA LYS A 4 33.46 -58.33 2.50
C LYS A 4 32.25 -59.23 2.82
N SER A 5 31.09 -58.58 2.74
CA SER A 5 29.80 -59.05 2.22
C SER A 5 28.91 -59.94 3.10
N LEU A 6 27.78 -59.37 3.53
CA LEU A 6 26.49 -59.92 3.11
C LEU A 6 25.43 -58.81 3.13
N ILE A 7 25.16 -58.27 1.93
CA ILE A 7 23.93 -57.54 1.61
C ILE A 7 22.83 -58.60 1.57
N LEU A 8 21.91 -58.61 2.54
CA LEU A 8 20.71 -59.42 2.46
C LEU A 8 19.56 -58.54 1.92
N CYS A 9 19.34 -58.69 0.63
CA CYS A 9 18.12 -58.33 -0.05
C CYS A 9 17.16 -59.54 0.04
N ALA A 10 15.97 -59.37 0.62
CA ALA A 10 14.84 -60.29 0.45
C ALA A 10 13.56 -59.51 0.78
N CYS A 11 12.98 -58.85 -0.22
CA CYS A 11 11.78 -59.29 -0.95
C CYS A 11 10.51 -59.32 -0.09
N LEU A 12 9.81 -58.19 -0.14
CA LEU A 12 8.39 -58.04 0.12
C LEU A 12 7.59 -59.09 -0.66
N ALA A 13 6.74 -59.84 0.05
CA ALA A 13 5.67 -60.59 -0.56
C ALA A 13 4.68 -59.62 -1.22
N ILE A 14 4.43 -59.84 -2.51
CA ILE A 14 3.41 -59.17 -3.29
C ILE A 14 2.06 -59.73 -2.84
N VAL A 15 1.25 -58.88 -2.21
CA VAL A 15 -0.21 -59.04 -2.16
C VAL A 15 -0.77 -57.79 -2.83
N PRO A 16 -1.61 -57.90 -3.88
CA PRO A 16 -2.24 -56.76 -4.51
C PRO A 16 -3.41 -56.31 -3.63
N ALA A 17 -3.10 -55.66 -2.51
CA ALA A 17 -4.04 -54.79 -1.84
C ALA A 17 -3.82 -53.40 -2.43
N MET A 18 -4.88 -52.75 -2.90
CA MET A 18 -4.89 -51.31 -3.15
C MET A 18 -4.74 -50.61 -1.80
N ALA A 19 -3.51 -50.63 -1.26
CA ALA A 19 -3.12 -49.88 -0.09
C ALA A 19 -2.95 -48.42 -0.52
N GLY A 20 -3.64 -47.50 0.17
CA GLY A 20 -3.47 -46.07 -0.04
C GLY A 20 -1.98 -45.71 -0.06
N LYS A 21 -1.58 -44.86 -1.01
CA LYS A 21 -0.16 -44.56 -1.24
C LYS A 21 0.39 -43.69 -0.10
N ILE A 22 0.72 -44.31 1.04
CA ILE A 22 1.34 -43.62 2.17
C ILE A 22 2.86 -43.57 1.94
N VAL A 23 3.41 -42.37 1.80
CA VAL A 23 4.86 -42.15 1.69
C VAL A 23 5.41 -41.89 3.09
N THR A 24 6.39 -42.69 3.50
CA THR A 24 6.97 -42.64 4.84
C THR A 24 8.48 -42.50 4.78
N TYR A 25 9.03 -41.53 5.50
CA TYR A 25 10.47 -41.36 5.64
C TYR A 25 10.87 -41.10 7.09
N THR A 26 11.91 -41.78 7.54
CA THR A 26 12.47 -41.62 8.87
C THR A 26 13.85 -40.97 8.78
N ALA A 27 14.05 -39.86 9.49
CA ALA A 27 15.32 -39.17 9.58
C ALA A 27 15.87 -39.21 11.01
N THR A 28 17.20 -39.07 11.11
CA THR A 28 17.92 -38.96 12.38
C THR A 28 18.79 -37.71 12.38
N SER A 29 18.86 -36.97 13.49
CA SER A 29 19.79 -35.87 13.69
C SER A 29 20.56 -36.04 15.00
N LYS A 30 21.80 -35.53 15.02
CA LYS A 30 22.62 -35.46 16.25
C LYS A 30 22.49 -34.12 16.97
N VAL A 31 21.81 -33.15 16.36
CA VAL A 31 21.78 -31.75 16.81
C VAL A 31 20.51 -31.43 17.59
N SER A 32 19.34 -31.67 16.99
CA SER A 32 18.05 -31.39 17.63
C SER A 32 16.90 -32.22 17.06
N GLN A 33 15.80 -32.31 17.80
CA GLN A 33 14.56 -32.92 17.33
C GLN A 33 13.95 -32.13 16.16
N GLU A 34 14.08 -30.81 16.15
CA GLU A 34 13.60 -29.96 15.06
C GLU A 34 14.35 -30.24 13.76
N GLU A 35 15.65 -30.44 13.82
CA GLU A 35 16.45 -30.82 12.64
C GLU A 35 16.05 -32.22 12.13
N ALA A 36 15.82 -33.18 13.04
CA ALA A 36 15.32 -34.50 12.66
C ALA A 36 13.93 -34.42 12.00
N ASN A 37 13.03 -33.57 12.51
CA ASN A 37 11.70 -33.36 11.95
C ASN A 37 11.78 -32.76 10.54
N ASN A 38 12.58 -31.70 10.34
CA ASN A 38 12.76 -31.05 9.05
C ASN A 38 13.41 -32.00 8.02
N ALA A 39 14.40 -32.79 8.44
CA ALA A 39 15.01 -33.81 7.59
C ALA A 39 14.02 -34.92 7.22
N ALA A 40 13.12 -35.30 8.13
CA ALA A 40 12.09 -36.31 7.85
C ALA A 40 11.09 -35.82 6.79
N ILE A 41 10.62 -34.58 6.92
CA ILE A 41 9.74 -33.92 5.95
C ILE A 41 10.41 -33.82 4.58
N ALA A 42 11.67 -33.38 4.53
CA ALA A 42 12.44 -33.29 3.29
C ALA A 42 12.64 -34.66 2.62
N GLY A 43 12.78 -35.73 3.41
CA GLY A 43 12.86 -37.09 2.91
C GLY A 43 11.57 -37.60 2.28
N VAL A 44 10.41 -37.31 2.90
CA VAL A 44 9.09 -37.59 2.28
C VAL A 44 8.96 -36.83 0.96
N ALA A 45 9.28 -35.53 0.95
CA ALA A 45 9.23 -34.73 -0.29
C ALA A 45 10.12 -35.29 -1.41
N LYS A 46 11.32 -35.76 -1.06
CA LYS A 46 12.24 -36.41 -2.01
C LYS A 46 11.68 -37.73 -2.53
N GLN A 47 11.07 -38.56 -1.67
CA GLN A 47 10.46 -39.83 -2.08
C GLN A 47 9.28 -39.61 -3.01
N VAL A 48 8.36 -38.71 -2.67
CA VAL A 48 7.21 -38.33 -3.52
C VAL A 48 7.70 -37.91 -4.90
N LYS A 49 8.65 -36.97 -4.96
CA LYS A 49 9.20 -36.49 -6.24
C LYS A 49 9.86 -37.60 -7.05
N SER A 50 10.63 -38.48 -6.40
CA SER A 50 11.29 -39.61 -7.08
C SER A 50 10.31 -40.64 -7.64
N GLN A 51 9.23 -40.97 -6.92
CA GLN A 51 8.20 -41.90 -7.38
C GLN A 51 7.43 -41.32 -8.56
N VAL A 52 7.14 -40.02 -8.52
CA VAL A 52 6.43 -39.32 -9.61
C VAL A 52 7.34 -39.15 -10.82
N SER A 53 8.61 -38.74 -10.67
CA SER A 53 9.57 -38.66 -11.79
C SER A 53 9.88 -40.02 -12.43
N ALA A 54 9.82 -41.13 -11.67
CA ALA A 54 9.93 -42.48 -12.23
C ALA A 54 8.68 -42.91 -13.00
N THR A 55 7.52 -42.31 -12.71
CA THR A 55 6.23 -42.60 -13.35
C THR A 55 5.88 -41.58 -14.47
N GLN A 56 6.48 -40.39 -14.45
CA GLN A 56 6.23 -39.29 -15.38
C GLN A 56 7.51 -38.94 -16.15
N THR A 57 7.53 -39.21 -17.45
CA THR A 57 8.60 -38.75 -18.35
C THR A 57 8.42 -37.28 -18.78
N GLN A 58 7.29 -36.65 -18.43
CA GLN A 58 6.92 -35.29 -18.84
C GLN A 58 6.18 -34.57 -17.71
N THR A 59 6.68 -33.43 -17.25
CA THR A 59 5.94 -32.53 -16.34
C THR A 59 5.24 -31.48 -17.18
N LYS A 60 3.91 -31.42 -17.09
CA LYS A 60 3.11 -30.38 -17.76
C LYS A 60 3.03 -29.14 -16.88
N TYR A 61 3.19 -27.97 -17.48
CA TYR A 61 3.03 -26.69 -16.81
C TYR A 61 1.97 -25.88 -17.56
N GLU A 62 1.23 -25.04 -16.84
CA GLU A 62 0.22 -24.19 -17.43
C GLU A 62 0.80 -22.79 -17.67
N ASP A 63 0.89 -22.39 -18.94
CA ASP A 63 1.14 -21.01 -19.32
C ASP A 63 -0.21 -20.35 -19.62
N ILE A 64 -0.54 -19.31 -18.88
CA ILE A 64 -1.75 -18.52 -19.11
C ILE A 64 -1.35 -17.26 -19.86
N THR A 65 -1.75 -17.15 -21.13
CA THR A 65 -1.60 -15.93 -21.92
C THR A 65 -2.98 -15.46 -22.35
N ASN A 66 -3.38 -14.25 -21.94
CA ASN A 66 -4.68 -13.66 -22.25
C ASN A 66 -5.87 -14.59 -21.89
N GLY A 67 -5.88 -15.19 -20.70
CA GLY A 67 -6.99 -16.04 -20.23
C GLY A 67 -7.08 -17.42 -20.92
N LYS A 68 -6.31 -17.60 -22.00
CA LYS A 68 -6.13 -18.87 -22.69
C LYS A 68 -4.92 -19.57 -22.08
N SER A 69 -5.24 -20.53 -21.23
CA SER A 69 -4.25 -21.48 -20.71
C SER A 69 -3.75 -22.40 -21.83
N VAL A 70 -2.47 -22.74 -21.87
CA VAL A 70 -1.94 -23.87 -22.63
C VAL A 70 -1.12 -24.74 -21.67
N LEU A 71 -1.38 -26.04 -21.69
CA LEU A 71 -0.52 -27.00 -20.99
C LEU A 71 0.71 -27.25 -21.86
N GLY A 72 1.83 -26.62 -21.52
CA GLY A 72 3.13 -26.87 -22.11
C GLY A 72 3.76 -28.13 -21.51
N GLU A 73 4.52 -28.87 -22.32
CA GLU A 73 5.35 -29.98 -21.85
C GLU A 73 6.79 -29.48 -21.67
N THR A 74 7.34 -29.52 -20.46
CA THR A 74 8.79 -29.35 -20.27
C THR A 74 9.41 -30.66 -19.82
N TYR A 75 10.36 -31.18 -20.60
CA TYR A 75 11.27 -32.23 -20.16
C TYR A 75 12.26 -31.66 -19.14
N ARG A 76 11.89 -31.63 -17.85
CA ARG A 76 12.85 -31.34 -16.77
C ARG A 76 13.52 -32.62 -16.28
N ALA A 77 14.44 -33.17 -17.07
CA ALA A 77 15.46 -34.08 -16.55
C ALA A 77 16.52 -33.28 -15.77
N LYS A 78 16.19 -32.75 -14.59
CA LYS A 78 17.19 -32.15 -13.69
C LYS A 78 17.44 -33.07 -12.50
N ASN A 79 18.48 -33.91 -12.66
CA ASN A 79 19.09 -34.75 -11.61
C ASN A 79 19.78 -33.97 -10.47
N ASN A 80 19.35 -32.75 -10.16
CA ASN A 80 19.82 -32.01 -9.00
C ASN A 80 18.65 -31.77 -8.03
N VAL A 81 18.54 -32.66 -7.06
CA VAL A 81 17.55 -32.63 -5.98
C VAL A 81 17.90 -31.47 -5.03
N LYS A 82 17.33 -30.29 -5.30
CA LYS A 82 17.12 -29.26 -4.28
C LYS A 82 15.61 -29.24 -3.96
N SER A 83 15.28 -29.68 -2.76
CA SER A 83 13.91 -29.85 -2.25
C SER A 83 13.41 -28.54 -1.63
N ASN A 84 12.64 -27.76 -2.39
CA ASN A 84 11.84 -26.64 -1.86
C ASN A 84 10.33 -26.94 -1.99
N VAL A 85 9.91 -28.21 -1.82
CA VAL A 85 8.49 -28.56 -1.84
C VAL A 85 7.95 -28.42 -0.41
N VAL A 86 7.06 -27.45 -0.18
CA VAL A 86 6.34 -27.31 1.09
C VAL A 86 5.09 -28.19 1.01
N LEU A 87 5.18 -29.42 1.50
CA LEU A 87 4.06 -30.36 1.56
C LEU A 87 3.21 -30.09 2.81
N LYS A 88 1.98 -29.59 2.62
CA LYS A 88 0.99 -29.49 3.70
C LYS A 88 0.34 -30.87 3.92
N GLY A 89 0.19 -31.30 5.18
CA GLY A 89 -0.43 -32.59 5.52
C GLY A 89 0.55 -33.71 5.92
N VAL A 90 1.85 -33.45 5.96
CA VAL A 90 2.84 -34.41 6.45
C VAL A 90 2.71 -34.57 7.98
N LYS A 91 2.37 -35.77 8.44
CA LYS A 91 2.32 -36.11 9.87
C LYS A 91 3.73 -36.53 10.32
N VAL A 92 4.31 -35.75 11.24
CA VAL A 92 5.64 -36.03 11.81
C VAL A 92 5.50 -36.55 13.23
N THR A 93 6.04 -37.75 13.47
CA THR A 93 6.07 -38.38 14.79
C THR A 93 7.53 -38.51 15.25
N PRO A 94 7.91 -37.91 16.39
CA PRO A 94 9.18 -38.21 17.05
C PRO A 94 9.23 -39.69 17.39
N VAL A 95 10.38 -40.32 17.15
CA VAL A 95 10.59 -41.73 17.48
C VAL A 95 11.73 -41.83 18.49
N LYS A 96 11.58 -42.69 19.48
CA LYS A 96 12.63 -42.94 20.47
C LYS A 96 13.88 -43.47 19.75
N ALA A 97 15.04 -42.89 20.05
CA ALA A 97 16.33 -43.30 19.51
C ALA A 97 17.33 -43.55 20.64
N ASP A 98 18.20 -44.54 20.47
CA ASP A 98 19.19 -44.92 21.47
C ASP A 98 20.29 -43.86 21.65
N LYS A 99 20.61 -43.10 20.58
CA LYS A 99 21.47 -41.91 20.61
C LYS A 99 20.99 -40.89 19.56
N GLY A 100 20.93 -39.61 19.94
CA GLY A 100 20.47 -38.51 19.07
C GLY A 100 18.95 -38.40 18.99
N PHE A 101 18.46 -37.72 17.97
CA PHE A 101 17.05 -37.44 17.71
C PHE A 101 16.57 -38.17 16.45
N LYS A 102 15.32 -38.64 16.45
CA LYS A 102 14.74 -39.36 15.32
C LYS A 102 13.30 -38.93 15.11
N ALA A 103 12.89 -38.80 13.85
CA ALA A 103 11.54 -38.45 13.47
C ALA A 103 11.10 -39.26 12.26
N THR A 104 9.83 -39.65 12.22
CA THR A 104 9.20 -40.28 11.06
C THR A 104 8.14 -39.35 10.52
N ALA A 105 8.22 -39.04 9.24
CA ALA A 105 7.25 -38.25 8.51
C ALA A 105 6.44 -39.19 7.60
N THR A 106 5.12 -39.01 7.59
CA THR A 106 4.16 -39.78 6.78
C THR A 106 3.26 -38.84 6.01
N LEU A 107 2.99 -39.14 4.75
CA LEU A 107 2.04 -38.42 3.90
C LEU A 107 1.13 -39.43 3.21
N ASP A 108 -0.18 -39.27 3.39
CA ASP A 108 -1.18 -39.96 2.59
C ASP A 108 -1.33 -39.23 1.25
N MET A 109 -0.86 -39.85 0.17
CA MET A 109 -0.88 -39.22 -1.15
C MET A 109 -2.28 -39.10 -1.74
N ASP A 110 -3.20 -39.99 -1.36
CA ASP A 110 -4.56 -39.99 -1.88
C ASP A 110 -5.36 -38.86 -1.22
N GLU A 111 -5.23 -38.70 0.11
CA GLU A 111 -5.81 -37.58 0.86
C GLU A 111 -5.24 -36.24 0.37
N PHE A 112 -3.92 -36.15 0.22
CA PHE A 112 -3.25 -34.94 -0.26
C PHE A 112 -3.70 -34.55 -1.68
N THR A 113 -3.69 -35.50 -2.61
CA THR A 113 -4.12 -35.27 -4.00
C THR A 113 -5.59 -34.86 -4.07
N ALA A 114 -6.48 -35.57 -3.36
CA ALA A 114 -7.90 -35.24 -3.31
C ALA A 114 -8.14 -33.83 -2.74
N SER A 115 -7.40 -33.44 -1.70
CA SER A 115 -7.49 -32.09 -1.13
C SER A 115 -7.10 -31.00 -2.13
N LEU A 116 -6.03 -31.22 -2.91
CA LEU A 116 -5.57 -30.29 -3.94
C LEU A 116 -6.59 -30.19 -5.09
N GLN A 117 -7.07 -31.32 -5.60
CA GLN A 117 -8.10 -31.35 -6.64
C GLN A 117 -9.39 -30.65 -6.21
N PHE A 118 -9.83 -30.88 -4.97
CA PHE A 118 -10.98 -30.20 -4.39
C PHE A 118 -10.77 -28.69 -4.31
N ARG A 119 -9.59 -28.23 -3.86
CA ARG A 119 -9.27 -26.81 -3.79
C ARG A 119 -9.23 -26.17 -5.19
N LEU A 120 -8.59 -26.81 -6.17
CA LEU A 120 -8.56 -26.33 -7.55
C LEU A 120 -9.95 -26.18 -8.14
N LYS A 121 -10.82 -27.19 -7.95
CA LYS A 121 -12.21 -27.13 -8.42
C LYS A 121 -13.01 -26.01 -7.73
N THR A 122 -12.78 -25.81 -6.44
CA THR A 122 -13.39 -24.71 -5.68
C THR A 122 -12.93 -23.36 -6.22
N LEU A 123 -11.63 -23.18 -6.48
CA LEU A 123 -11.07 -21.96 -7.05
C LEU A 123 -11.61 -21.67 -8.46
N GLN A 124 -11.75 -22.69 -9.32
CA GLN A 124 -12.40 -22.53 -10.64
C GLN A 124 -13.82 -21.97 -10.51
N GLN A 125 -14.60 -22.48 -9.55
CA GLN A 125 -15.97 -22.01 -9.29
C GLN A 125 -15.99 -20.58 -8.71
N GLU A 126 -15.08 -20.27 -7.77
CA GLU A 126 -14.93 -18.93 -7.20
C GLU A 126 -14.57 -17.90 -8.28
N ILE A 127 -13.59 -18.21 -9.14
CA ILE A 127 -13.17 -17.36 -10.27
C ILE A 127 -14.33 -17.16 -11.24
N ALA A 128 -15.00 -18.23 -11.68
CA ALA A 128 -16.14 -18.11 -12.59
C ALA A 128 -17.30 -17.27 -12.02
N LYS A 129 -17.53 -17.34 -10.69
CA LYS A 129 -18.52 -16.51 -10.01
C LYS A 129 -18.12 -15.04 -10.00
N LEU A 130 -16.84 -14.74 -9.74
CA LEU A 130 -16.29 -13.38 -9.79
C LEU A 130 -16.36 -12.81 -11.21
N GLU A 131 -16.04 -13.59 -12.24
CA GLU A 131 -16.17 -13.15 -13.64
C GLU A 131 -17.61 -12.77 -13.99
N LYS A 132 -18.57 -13.61 -13.62
CA LYS A 132 -19.99 -13.34 -13.85
C LYS A 132 -20.44 -12.08 -13.11
N SER A 133 -19.96 -11.88 -11.88
CA SER A 133 -20.25 -10.70 -11.07
C SER A 133 -19.64 -9.44 -11.70
N ALA A 134 -18.37 -9.50 -12.14
CA ALA A 134 -17.68 -8.40 -12.79
C ALA A 134 -18.36 -7.97 -14.09
N ARG A 135 -18.72 -8.93 -14.97
CA ARG A 135 -19.48 -8.64 -16.20
C ARG A 135 -20.80 -7.95 -15.88
N LYS A 136 -21.56 -8.49 -14.92
CA LYS A 136 -22.81 -7.88 -14.48
C LYS A 136 -22.59 -6.47 -13.92
N ALA A 137 -21.53 -6.25 -13.15
CA ALA A 137 -21.20 -4.94 -12.59
C ALA A 137 -20.81 -3.92 -13.68
N ILE A 138 -20.13 -4.34 -14.75
CA ILE A 138 -19.90 -3.50 -15.93
C ILE A 138 -21.23 -3.15 -16.60
N ASP A 139 -22.10 -4.14 -16.85
CA ASP A 139 -23.38 -3.95 -17.52
C ASP A 139 -24.33 -3.03 -16.71
N THR A 140 -24.31 -3.13 -15.38
CA THR A 140 -25.10 -2.28 -14.49
C THR A 140 -24.40 -0.97 -14.10
N ARG A 141 -23.23 -0.68 -14.71
CA ARG A 141 -22.47 0.57 -14.54
C ARG A 141 -21.98 0.79 -13.11
N VAL A 142 -21.75 -0.30 -12.37
CA VAL A 142 -21.14 -0.31 -11.02
C VAL A 142 -19.66 -0.69 -11.14
N TYR A 143 -18.89 0.15 -11.82
CA TYR A 143 -17.51 -0.13 -12.22
C TYR A 143 -16.55 -0.47 -11.07
N VAL A 144 -16.78 0.07 -9.86
CA VAL A 144 -15.98 -0.26 -8.67
C VAL A 144 -16.11 -1.73 -8.27
N ASN A 145 -17.31 -2.31 -8.38
CA ASN A 145 -17.50 -3.71 -8.07
C ASN A 145 -16.79 -4.59 -9.10
N ALA A 146 -16.83 -4.20 -10.38
CA ALA A 146 -16.10 -4.90 -11.43
C ALA A 146 -14.58 -4.86 -11.18
N ALA A 147 -14.03 -3.71 -10.79
CA ALA A 147 -12.62 -3.57 -10.45
C ALA A 147 -12.22 -4.47 -9.26
N ASN A 148 -13.01 -4.46 -8.18
CA ASN A 148 -12.75 -5.28 -7.00
C ASN A 148 -12.89 -6.79 -7.28
N ASP A 149 -13.89 -7.19 -8.07
CA ASP A 149 -14.10 -8.58 -8.46
C ASP A 149 -12.96 -9.08 -9.35
N LEU A 150 -12.44 -8.24 -10.25
CA LEU A 150 -11.26 -8.55 -11.07
C LEU A 150 -10.00 -8.73 -10.22
N GLU A 151 -9.70 -7.79 -9.32
CA GLU A 151 -8.55 -7.86 -8.40
C GLU A 151 -8.61 -9.14 -7.54
N THR A 152 -9.79 -9.42 -6.98
CA THR A 152 -10.01 -10.65 -6.20
C THR A 152 -9.85 -11.91 -7.05
N ALA A 153 -10.31 -11.89 -8.30
CA ALA A 153 -10.19 -13.02 -9.20
C ALA A 153 -8.73 -13.27 -9.59
N GLU A 154 -7.94 -12.23 -9.85
CA GLU A 154 -6.50 -12.34 -10.12
C GLU A 154 -5.74 -12.98 -8.95
N ASP A 155 -6.04 -12.59 -7.72
CA ASP A 155 -5.51 -13.24 -6.51
C ASP A 155 -5.86 -14.73 -6.46
N LYS A 156 -7.09 -15.09 -6.85
CA LYS A 156 -7.52 -16.50 -6.95
C LYS A 156 -6.87 -17.26 -8.09
N VAL A 157 -6.55 -16.62 -9.22
CA VAL A 157 -5.75 -17.22 -10.30
C VAL A 157 -4.34 -17.54 -9.79
N ASN A 158 -3.72 -16.62 -9.05
CA ASN A 158 -2.41 -16.86 -8.44
C ASN A 158 -2.45 -18.01 -7.43
N GLU A 159 -3.50 -18.05 -6.59
CA GLU A 159 -3.73 -19.16 -5.65
C GLU A 159 -3.94 -20.49 -6.39
N TYR A 160 -4.70 -20.49 -7.48
CA TYR A 160 -4.92 -21.66 -8.34
C TYR A 160 -3.61 -22.20 -8.92
N ASN A 161 -2.80 -21.33 -9.53
CA ASN A 161 -1.51 -21.69 -10.11
C ASN A 161 -0.57 -22.29 -9.08
N PHE A 162 -0.57 -21.75 -7.86
CA PHE A 162 0.21 -22.30 -6.75
C PHE A 162 -0.21 -23.74 -6.40
N TYR A 163 -1.52 -24.02 -6.29
CA TYR A 163 -2.01 -25.38 -6.00
C TYR A 163 -1.86 -26.34 -7.18
N LEU A 164 -1.96 -25.84 -8.41
CA LEU A 164 -1.77 -26.65 -9.61
C LEU A 164 -0.33 -27.15 -9.71
N LEU A 165 0.65 -26.30 -9.39
CA LEU A 165 2.06 -26.68 -9.31
C LEU A 165 2.30 -27.77 -8.26
N GLN A 166 1.66 -27.67 -7.09
CA GLN A 166 1.75 -28.74 -6.07
C GLN A 166 1.11 -30.04 -6.55
N LEU A 167 0.00 -29.97 -7.26
CA LEU A 167 -0.66 -31.15 -7.81
C LEU A 167 0.21 -31.80 -8.90
N ALA A 168 0.84 -31.00 -9.76
CA ALA A 168 1.73 -31.48 -10.82
C ALA A 168 2.92 -32.28 -10.28
N ASP A 169 3.41 -31.93 -9.08
CA ASP A 169 4.50 -32.64 -8.40
C ASP A 169 4.10 -34.05 -7.93
N VAL A 170 2.79 -34.35 -7.84
CA VAL A 170 2.28 -35.58 -7.20
C VAL A 170 1.29 -36.39 -8.06
N TYR A 171 0.70 -35.77 -9.08
CA TYR A 171 -0.39 -36.33 -9.88
C TYR A 171 -0.29 -35.87 -11.34
N PRO A 172 -0.57 -36.75 -12.33
CA PRO A 172 -0.54 -36.36 -13.74
C PRO A 172 -1.68 -35.38 -14.07
N LEU A 173 -1.32 -34.21 -14.59
CA LEU A 173 -2.31 -33.22 -15.03
C LEU A 173 -2.98 -33.61 -16.35
N ASN A 174 -4.26 -33.29 -16.46
CA ASN A 174 -5.06 -33.43 -17.68
C ASN A 174 -5.94 -32.19 -17.89
N ASP A 175 -6.72 -32.15 -18.97
CA ASP A 175 -7.53 -30.98 -19.33
C ASP A 175 -8.57 -30.55 -18.30
N SER A 176 -9.01 -31.43 -17.37
CA SER A 176 -9.94 -31.02 -16.31
C SER A 176 -9.29 -30.11 -15.26
N HIS A 177 -7.96 -30.07 -15.21
CA HIS A 177 -7.18 -29.20 -14.34
C HIS A 177 -6.76 -27.89 -15.04
N ARG A 178 -7.29 -27.63 -16.22
CA ARG A 178 -7.02 -26.39 -16.95
C ARG A 178 -7.89 -25.26 -16.42
N LEU A 179 -7.30 -24.11 -16.11
CA LEU A 179 -8.07 -22.92 -15.78
C LEU A 179 -8.39 -22.14 -17.07
N GLN A 180 -9.65 -22.15 -17.45
CA GLN A 180 -10.17 -21.27 -18.51
C GLN A 180 -10.91 -20.12 -17.86
N HIS A 181 -10.48 -18.90 -18.15
CA HIS A 181 -11.00 -17.70 -17.52
C HIS A 181 -10.93 -16.52 -18.51
N GLY A 182 -11.91 -15.62 -18.48
CA GLY A 182 -12.04 -14.46 -19.37
C GLY A 182 -11.69 -13.12 -18.71
N LEU A 183 -10.92 -13.13 -17.61
CA LEU A 183 -10.52 -11.92 -16.89
C LEU A 183 -9.89 -10.84 -17.79
N PRO A 184 -8.97 -11.16 -18.72
CA PRO A 184 -8.34 -10.13 -19.57
C PRO A 184 -9.35 -9.43 -20.49
N GLU A 185 -10.32 -10.16 -21.04
CA GLU A 185 -11.40 -9.56 -21.84
C GLU A 185 -12.30 -8.69 -20.96
N ILE A 186 -12.60 -9.10 -19.73
CA ILE A 186 -13.41 -8.31 -18.79
C ILE A 186 -12.66 -7.03 -18.40
N GLU A 187 -11.36 -7.13 -18.10
CA GLU A 187 -10.50 -5.99 -17.79
C GLU A 187 -10.46 -5.00 -18.96
N LYS A 188 -10.29 -5.50 -20.18
CA LYS A 188 -10.31 -4.67 -21.39
C LYS A 188 -11.62 -3.90 -21.53
N VAL A 189 -12.76 -4.55 -21.37
CA VAL A 189 -14.07 -3.88 -21.43
C VAL A 189 -14.22 -2.87 -20.30
N LEU A 190 -13.78 -3.19 -19.09
CA LEU A 190 -13.80 -2.24 -17.97
C LEU A 190 -12.96 -0.99 -18.27
N ILE A 191 -11.74 -1.17 -18.78
CA ILE A 191 -10.86 -0.07 -19.18
C ILE A 191 -11.54 0.78 -20.25
N GLU A 192 -12.08 0.18 -21.31
CA GLU A 192 -12.79 0.91 -22.37
C GLU A 192 -13.95 1.75 -21.82
N LYS A 193 -14.75 1.20 -20.89
CA LYS A 193 -15.85 1.94 -20.25
C LYS A 193 -15.33 3.07 -19.37
N LEU A 194 -14.33 2.82 -18.53
CA LEU A 194 -13.76 3.82 -17.64
C LEU A 194 -13.05 4.95 -18.39
N SER A 195 -12.30 4.64 -19.45
CA SER A 195 -11.64 5.63 -20.30
C SER A 195 -12.63 6.56 -21.02
N SER A 196 -13.89 6.13 -21.18
CA SER A 196 -14.96 6.97 -21.75
C SER A 196 -15.66 7.87 -20.71
N LEU A 197 -15.28 7.78 -19.43
CA LEU A 197 -15.87 8.60 -18.39
C LEU A 197 -15.50 10.07 -18.53
N THR A 198 -16.50 10.91 -18.33
CA THR A 198 -16.36 12.36 -18.21
C THR A 198 -16.55 12.75 -16.75
N ILE A 199 -15.53 13.36 -16.14
CA ILE A 199 -15.55 13.86 -14.77
C ILE A 199 -15.37 15.38 -14.82
N THR A 200 -16.40 16.13 -14.46
CA THR A 200 -16.41 17.59 -14.55
C THR A 200 -17.00 18.24 -13.30
N THR A 201 -16.80 19.56 -13.16
CA THR A 201 -17.47 20.39 -12.13
C THR A 201 -18.62 21.17 -12.75
N THR A 202 -19.68 21.45 -11.97
CA THR A 202 -20.78 22.35 -12.39
C THR A 202 -20.43 23.83 -12.27
N THR A 203 -19.45 24.15 -11.43
CA THR A 203 -19.10 25.53 -11.09
C THR A 203 -17.74 25.82 -11.71
N GLU A 204 -17.62 26.90 -12.49
CA GLU A 204 -16.31 27.41 -12.89
C GLU A 204 -15.48 27.63 -11.61
N PRO A 205 -14.32 26.97 -11.48
CA PRO A 205 -13.58 26.95 -10.22
C PRO A 205 -12.84 28.29 -10.04
N ASN A 206 -13.57 29.31 -9.60
CA ASN A 206 -13.00 30.56 -9.10
C ASN A 206 -13.22 30.65 -7.57
N PHE A 207 -12.80 29.60 -6.86
CA PHE A 207 -12.88 29.59 -5.41
C PHE A 207 -11.80 30.50 -4.83
N GLU A 208 -12.20 31.53 -4.11
CA GLU A 208 -11.31 32.33 -3.26
C GLU A 208 -11.52 31.92 -1.80
N LEU A 209 -10.50 31.34 -1.20
CA LEU A 209 -10.53 30.89 0.19
C LEU A 209 -10.00 32.00 1.11
N THR A 210 -10.71 32.23 2.21
CA THR A 210 -10.30 33.11 3.32
C THR A 210 -9.96 32.32 4.59
N ARG A 211 -10.12 31.00 4.55
CA ARG A 211 -9.80 30.05 5.62
C ARG A 211 -9.45 28.69 5.02
N ALA A 212 -8.95 27.76 5.83
CA ALA A 212 -8.61 26.38 5.42
C ALA A 212 -9.83 25.48 5.14
N GLU A 213 -10.90 26.02 4.58
CA GLU A 213 -12.14 25.30 4.22
C GLU A 213 -12.57 25.74 2.83
N MET A 214 -12.93 24.76 2.00
CA MET A 214 -13.43 25.00 0.66
C MET A 214 -14.98 24.95 0.66
N PRO A 215 -15.67 25.97 0.11
CA PRO A 215 -17.13 25.99 -0.04
C PRO A 215 -17.63 24.75 -0.76
N SER A 216 -18.93 24.45 -0.69
CA SER A 216 -19.45 23.24 -1.33
C SER A 216 -19.48 23.33 -2.86
N TRP A 217 -19.14 22.24 -3.54
CA TRP A 217 -19.15 22.14 -5.00
C TRP A 217 -19.51 20.73 -5.44
N ASN A 218 -19.93 20.62 -6.69
CA ASN A 218 -20.41 19.37 -7.25
C ASN A 218 -19.44 18.87 -8.32
N VAL A 219 -19.14 17.59 -8.25
CA VAL A 219 -18.46 16.83 -9.29
C VAL A 219 -19.49 15.93 -9.95
N ILE A 220 -19.56 15.98 -11.27
CA ILE A 220 -20.45 15.16 -12.08
C ILE A 220 -19.62 14.07 -12.77
N VAL A 221 -20.11 12.83 -12.72
CA VAL A 221 -19.56 11.69 -13.45
C VAL A 221 -20.59 11.18 -14.44
N LYS A 222 -20.21 11.15 -15.72
CA LYS A 222 -21.02 10.60 -16.82
C LYS A 222 -20.20 9.61 -17.63
N ASP A 223 -20.89 8.61 -18.18
CA ASP A 223 -20.40 7.81 -19.30
C ASP A 223 -21.23 8.12 -20.56
N SER A 224 -21.02 7.36 -21.63
CA SER A 224 -21.78 7.47 -22.88
C SER A 224 -23.29 7.23 -22.74
N VAL A 225 -23.74 6.56 -21.69
CA VAL A 225 -25.17 6.26 -21.43
C VAL A 225 -25.81 7.35 -20.57
N GLY A 226 -25.03 8.02 -19.71
CA GLY A 226 -25.50 9.15 -18.92
C GLY A 226 -24.84 9.23 -17.54
N PRO A 227 -25.54 9.73 -16.51
CA PRO A 227 -24.95 9.87 -15.17
C PRO A 227 -24.62 8.51 -14.55
N VAL A 228 -23.44 8.38 -13.94
CA VAL A 228 -22.98 7.13 -13.31
C VAL A 228 -23.26 7.20 -11.82
N PRO A 229 -24.16 6.37 -11.27
CA PRO A 229 -24.51 6.39 -9.85
C PRO A 229 -23.51 5.61 -8.98
N SER A 230 -23.44 5.95 -7.69
CA SER A 230 -22.57 5.27 -6.70
C SER A 230 -21.08 5.19 -7.07
N PHE A 231 -20.62 6.04 -7.98
CA PHE A 231 -19.25 6.06 -8.45
C PHE A 231 -18.34 6.71 -7.39
N PRO A 232 -17.30 6.01 -6.92
CA PRO A 232 -16.49 6.50 -5.81
C PRO A 232 -15.45 7.51 -6.31
N LEU A 233 -15.38 8.65 -5.64
CA LEU A 233 -14.44 9.74 -5.91
C LEU A 233 -13.69 10.09 -4.63
N VAL A 234 -12.42 10.46 -4.80
CA VAL A 234 -11.57 10.98 -3.73
C VAL A 234 -11.06 12.37 -4.11
N ALA A 235 -11.15 13.31 -3.17
CA ALA A 235 -10.52 14.62 -3.27
C ALA A 235 -9.23 14.62 -2.46
N ARG A 236 -8.11 14.97 -3.10
CA ARG A 236 -6.76 14.93 -2.54
C ARG A 236 -6.05 16.27 -2.65
N GLN A 237 -5.18 16.50 -1.68
CA GLN A 237 -4.16 17.53 -1.70
C GLN A 237 -3.00 17.08 -0.80
N SER A 238 -2.00 16.41 -1.40
CA SER A 238 -0.95 15.57 -0.77
C SER A 238 -1.43 14.42 0.12
N LYS A 239 -2.56 14.58 0.81
CA LYS A 239 -3.33 13.58 1.55
C LYS A 239 -4.77 13.54 1.05
N THR A 240 -5.51 12.50 1.44
CA THR A 240 -6.97 12.45 1.24
C THR A 240 -7.65 13.50 2.11
N LEU A 241 -8.47 14.35 1.50
CA LEU A 241 -9.28 15.35 2.20
C LEU A 241 -10.72 14.86 2.39
N SER A 242 -11.28 14.16 1.40
CA SER A 242 -12.63 13.60 1.48
C SER A 242 -12.85 12.51 0.45
N GLU A 243 -13.74 11.57 0.78
CA GLU A 243 -14.25 10.55 -0.12
C GLU A 243 -15.76 10.70 -0.26
N ARG A 244 -16.25 10.57 -1.49
CA ARG A 244 -17.67 10.68 -1.81
C ARG A 244 -18.05 9.63 -2.85
N ARG A 245 -19.34 9.31 -2.90
CA ARG A 245 -19.92 8.54 -4.00
C ARG A 245 -20.96 9.40 -4.70
N THR A 246 -21.05 9.26 -6.02
CA THR A 246 -22.09 9.96 -6.78
C THR A 246 -23.47 9.45 -6.39
N GLN A 247 -24.45 10.34 -6.38
CA GLN A 247 -25.86 10.01 -6.21
C GLN A 247 -26.45 9.44 -7.50
N LYS A 248 -27.76 9.12 -7.51
CA LYS A 248 -28.46 8.57 -8.69
C LYS A 248 -28.34 9.45 -9.94
N ASN A 249 -28.19 10.77 -9.77
CA ASN A 249 -28.00 11.75 -10.83
C ASN A 249 -26.54 11.90 -11.28
N GLY A 250 -25.61 11.07 -10.79
CA GLY A 250 -24.19 11.13 -11.15
C GLY A 250 -23.42 12.25 -10.46
N ILE A 251 -24.00 12.91 -9.44
CA ILE A 251 -23.39 14.05 -8.76
C ILE A 251 -22.84 13.64 -7.39
N ALA A 252 -21.62 14.05 -7.09
CA ALA A 252 -21.02 14.00 -5.76
C ALA A 252 -20.74 15.43 -5.26
N THR A 253 -21.27 15.77 -4.08
CA THR A 253 -21.01 17.07 -3.46
C THR A 253 -19.84 16.98 -2.48
N PHE A 254 -18.83 17.82 -2.70
CA PHE A 254 -17.68 17.98 -1.82
C PHE A 254 -17.83 19.22 -0.96
N LYS A 255 -17.36 19.12 0.29
CA LYS A 255 -17.16 20.23 1.23
C LYS A 255 -15.91 19.89 2.03
N LEU A 256 -14.80 20.55 1.72
CA LEU A 256 -13.49 20.16 2.26
C LEU A 256 -13.09 21.05 3.43
N ARG A 257 -12.50 20.42 4.43
CA ARG A 257 -11.83 21.07 5.58
C ARG A 257 -10.35 20.76 5.51
N ASN A 258 -9.54 21.57 6.20
CA ASN A 258 -8.09 21.42 6.24
C ASN A 258 -7.42 21.48 4.86
N VAL A 259 -7.95 22.32 3.97
CA VAL A 259 -7.34 22.63 2.68
C VAL A 259 -6.10 23.50 2.93
N ASN A 260 -5.02 23.26 2.19
CA ASN A 260 -3.79 24.02 2.31
C ASN A 260 -4.06 25.49 2.00
N TYR A 261 -4.01 26.30 3.05
CA TYR A 261 -4.26 27.73 2.96
C TYR A 261 -2.95 28.52 2.98
N GLU A 262 -1.93 28.01 3.69
CA GLU A 262 -0.67 28.74 3.92
C GLU A 262 0.35 28.56 2.78
N LYS A 263 0.41 27.38 2.16
CA LYS A 263 1.42 27.03 1.16
C LYS A 263 0.78 26.27 0.00
N GLY A 264 1.18 26.60 -1.22
CA GLY A 264 0.77 25.86 -2.42
C GLY A 264 1.24 24.39 -2.41
N PRO A 265 0.72 23.56 -3.32
CA PRO A 265 -0.10 23.94 -4.47
C PRO A 265 -1.57 24.20 -4.12
N TYR A 266 -2.13 25.29 -4.65
CA TYR A 266 -3.53 25.70 -4.47
C TYR A 266 -4.47 25.02 -5.48
N VAL A 267 -4.38 23.69 -5.52
CA VAL A 267 -5.17 22.85 -6.41
C VAL A 267 -5.66 21.66 -5.59
N ILE A 268 -6.96 21.37 -5.71
CA ILE A 268 -7.53 20.11 -5.24
C ILE A 268 -7.63 19.18 -6.43
N THR A 269 -7.11 17.97 -6.27
CA THR A 269 -7.22 16.93 -7.29
C THR A 269 -8.38 16.01 -6.93
N VAL A 270 -9.27 15.76 -7.88
CA VAL A 270 -10.36 14.78 -7.75
C VAL A 270 -10.14 13.66 -8.76
N GLU A 271 -10.21 12.42 -8.29
CA GLU A 271 -10.05 11.23 -9.11
C GLU A 271 -10.96 10.10 -8.60
N PRO A 272 -11.22 9.06 -9.39
CA PRO A 272 -11.91 7.87 -8.91
C PRO A 272 -11.13 7.18 -7.79
N ASN A 273 -11.83 6.65 -6.78
CA ASN A 273 -11.21 5.80 -5.77
C ASN A 273 -11.11 4.35 -6.28
N LEU A 274 -10.16 4.10 -7.18
CA LEU A 274 -9.90 2.82 -7.84
C LEU A 274 -8.41 2.46 -7.73
N PRO A 275 -8.02 1.19 -7.97
CA PRO A 275 -6.61 0.78 -7.97
C PRO A 275 -5.74 1.64 -8.90
N LEU A 276 -4.52 1.95 -8.47
CA LEU A 276 -3.62 2.88 -9.17
C LEU A 276 -3.33 2.46 -10.61
N GLU A 277 -3.14 1.18 -10.87
CA GLU A 277 -2.87 0.66 -12.22
C GLU A 277 -4.07 0.89 -13.15
N LEU A 278 -5.29 0.73 -12.64
CA LEU A 278 -6.50 1.01 -13.42
C LEU A 278 -6.63 2.52 -13.71
N LEU A 279 -6.34 3.38 -12.74
CA LEU A 279 -6.33 4.85 -12.94
C LEU A 279 -5.31 5.27 -14.00
N LYS A 280 -4.13 4.64 -14.05
CA LYS A 280 -3.11 4.89 -15.07
C LYS A 280 -3.59 4.42 -16.46
N LYS A 281 -4.07 3.18 -16.58
CA LYS A 281 -4.53 2.60 -17.86
C LYS A 281 -5.71 3.38 -18.48
N THR A 282 -6.54 3.99 -17.63
CA THR A 282 -7.75 4.72 -18.05
C THR A 282 -7.55 6.23 -18.20
N GLY A 283 -6.38 6.76 -17.79
CA GLY A 283 -6.14 8.20 -17.79
C GLY A 283 -6.97 8.97 -16.74
N LEU A 284 -7.58 8.28 -15.77
CA LEU A 284 -8.41 8.90 -14.73
C LEU A 284 -7.62 9.35 -13.50
N ARG A 285 -6.29 9.12 -13.48
CA ARG A 285 -5.42 9.69 -12.46
C ARG A 285 -5.46 11.21 -12.56
N ASN A 286 -5.71 11.88 -11.42
CA ASN A 286 -5.91 13.33 -11.39
C ASN A 286 -7.01 13.82 -12.38
N ALA A 287 -8.08 13.04 -12.57
CA ALA A 287 -9.10 13.28 -13.60
C ALA A 287 -9.67 14.71 -13.62
N LEU A 288 -9.75 15.38 -12.47
CA LEU A 288 -10.18 16.77 -12.36
C LEU A 288 -9.28 17.55 -11.41
N GLU A 289 -8.71 18.64 -11.91
CA GLU A 289 -8.01 19.63 -11.09
C GLU A 289 -8.93 20.81 -10.83
N VAL A 290 -9.13 21.13 -9.55
CA VAL A 290 -9.94 22.24 -9.09
C VAL A 290 -9.01 23.28 -8.47
N PRO A 291 -8.55 24.27 -9.26
CA PRO A 291 -7.73 25.34 -8.73
C PRO A 291 -8.55 26.22 -7.78
N TYR A 292 -7.86 26.82 -6.82
CA TYR A 292 -8.42 27.85 -5.96
C TYR A 292 -7.38 28.93 -5.69
N ARG A 293 -7.85 30.09 -5.24
CA ARG A 293 -7.03 31.21 -4.80
C ARG A 293 -7.15 31.35 -3.29
N VAL A 294 -6.12 31.89 -2.68
CA VAL A 294 -6.13 32.21 -1.26
C VAL A 294 -6.03 33.72 -1.10
N LYS A 295 -6.98 34.29 -0.38
CA LYS A 295 -6.91 35.68 0.07
C LYS A 295 -6.48 35.70 1.52
N LEU A 296 -5.16 35.75 1.73
CA LEU A 296 -4.59 35.95 3.06
C LEU A 296 -5.00 37.35 3.55
N SER A 297 -5.64 37.42 4.72
CA SER A 297 -5.81 38.67 5.45
C SER A 297 -4.41 39.16 5.84
N ARG A 298 -3.90 40.17 5.12
CA ARG A 298 -2.62 40.80 5.44
C ARG A 298 -2.80 41.59 6.73
N CYS A 299 -1.99 41.30 7.74
CA CYS A 299 -1.86 42.16 8.89
C CYS A 299 -0.54 42.92 8.78
N GLU A 300 -0.61 44.23 8.56
CA GLU A 300 0.56 45.07 8.59
C GLU A 300 0.85 45.51 10.02
N ILE A 301 2.12 45.49 10.41
CA ILE A 301 2.62 45.87 11.72
C ILE A 301 3.89 46.71 11.55
N LYS A 302 4.21 47.53 12.53
CA LYS A 302 5.56 48.09 12.71
C LYS A 302 6.29 47.21 13.71
N LEU A 303 7.51 46.78 13.40
CA LEU A 303 8.28 45.87 14.22
C LEU A 303 9.60 46.52 14.65
N GLU A 304 9.75 46.76 15.95
CA GLU A 304 11.01 47.16 16.57
C GLU A 304 11.82 45.91 16.89
N CYS A 305 12.94 45.73 16.17
CA CYS A 305 13.82 44.58 16.28
C CYS A 305 15.27 45.05 16.43
N ASP A 306 15.74 45.15 17.67
CA ASP A 306 17.09 45.62 18.00
C ASP A 306 18.17 44.53 17.90
N MET A 307 17.87 43.43 17.20
CA MET A 307 18.78 42.31 17.02
C MET A 307 19.62 42.47 15.74
N ILE A 308 20.57 41.56 15.54
CA ILE A 308 21.35 41.48 14.29
C ILE A 308 20.39 41.32 13.10
N ALA A 309 20.64 42.06 12.01
CA ALA A 309 19.77 42.14 10.83
C ALA A 309 19.32 40.76 10.28
N ASN A 310 20.20 39.76 10.26
CA ASN A 310 19.84 38.40 9.82
C ASN A 310 18.77 37.74 10.70
N THR A 311 18.77 38.03 12.00
CA THR A 311 17.76 37.54 12.95
C THR A 311 16.44 38.26 12.74
N CYS A 312 16.46 39.60 12.56
CA CYS A 312 15.25 40.37 12.26
C CYS A 312 14.63 39.93 10.93
N ASN A 313 15.42 39.79 9.86
CA ASN A 313 14.96 39.25 8.59
C ASN A 313 14.39 37.82 8.72
N ALA A 314 14.99 36.96 9.55
CA ALA A 314 14.47 35.62 9.79
C ALA A 314 13.11 35.65 10.51
N LEU A 315 12.93 36.58 11.44
CA LEU A 315 11.68 36.80 12.15
C LEU A 315 10.59 37.32 11.23
N GLU A 316 10.86 38.37 10.43
CA GLU A 316 9.94 38.89 9.42
C GLU A 316 9.48 37.79 8.46
N ASN A 317 10.41 36.96 7.99
CA ASN A 317 10.11 35.82 7.14
C ASN A 317 9.29 34.71 7.83
N ALA A 318 9.36 34.61 9.16
CA ALA A 318 8.55 33.67 9.92
C ALA A 318 7.14 34.23 10.17
N LEU A 319 7.04 35.52 10.47
CA LEU A 319 5.79 36.26 10.65
C LEU A 319 4.98 36.32 9.34
N SER A 320 5.64 36.55 8.19
CA SER A 320 4.96 36.64 6.88
C SER A 320 4.29 35.33 6.47
N LYS A 321 4.84 34.18 6.89
CA LYS A 321 4.21 32.86 6.72
C LYS A 321 2.89 32.73 7.49
N LYS A 322 2.67 33.60 8.48
CA LYS A 322 1.43 33.74 9.25
C LYS A 322 0.68 35.03 8.89
N SER A 323 0.94 35.56 7.69
CA SER A 323 0.27 36.75 7.14
C SER A 323 0.46 38.03 7.96
N ILE A 324 1.52 38.09 8.77
CA ILE A 324 1.93 39.29 9.51
C ILE A 324 3.12 39.89 8.76
N PHE A 325 2.96 41.11 8.25
CA PHE A 325 3.94 41.79 7.41
C PHE A 325 4.44 43.04 8.11
N VAL A 326 5.76 43.25 8.12
CA VAL A 326 6.35 44.48 8.63
C VAL A 326 6.25 45.56 7.56
N THR A 327 5.72 46.73 7.91
CA THR A 327 5.71 47.92 7.05
C THR A 327 6.78 48.89 7.50
N SER A 328 7.41 49.56 6.54
CA SER A 328 8.34 50.68 6.77
C SER A 328 7.66 52.05 6.64
N ASP A 329 6.35 52.07 6.43
CA ASP A 329 5.57 53.30 6.36
C ASP A 329 5.33 53.86 7.77
N GLU A 330 6.02 54.95 8.09
CA GLU A 330 5.92 55.62 9.38
C GLU A 330 4.53 56.24 9.62
N GLU A 331 3.79 56.58 8.55
CA GLU A 331 2.46 57.17 8.63
C GLU A 331 1.34 56.12 8.75
N ALA A 332 1.67 54.82 8.60
CA ALA A 332 0.70 53.74 8.69
C ALA A 332 0.14 53.60 10.13
N SER A 333 -1.19 53.66 10.25
CA SER A 333 -1.93 53.41 11.50
C SER A 333 -2.09 51.91 11.75
N VAL A 334 -0.97 51.24 12.03
CA VAL A 334 -0.85 49.80 12.29
C VAL A 334 -0.28 49.53 13.69
N PRO A 335 -0.47 48.32 14.26
CA PRO A 335 0.10 47.98 15.57
C PRO A 335 1.63 48.05 15.58
N GLU A 336 2.18 48.70 16.60
CA GLU A 336 3.63 48.75 16.88
C GLU A 336 3.98 47.63 17.86
N LEU A 337 4.90 46.77 17.46
CA LEU A 337 5.34 45.61 18.23
C LEU A 337 6.85 45.67 18.48
N SER A 338 7.28 45.37 19.69
CA SER A 338 8.69 45.16 20.04
C SER A 338 8.98 43.69 20.26
N VAL A 339 10.20 43.28 19.90
CA VAL A 339 10.66 41.89 19.99
C VAL A 339 11.77 41.76 21.02
N GLU A 340 11.60 40.83 21.95
CA GLU A 340 12.65 40.42 22.88
C GLU A 340 12.93 38.92 22.67
N ILE A 341 14.20 38.56 22.42
CA ILE A 341 14.63 37.18 22.34
C ILE A 341 15.76 36.95 23.34
N ASP A 342 15.44 36.20 24.39
CA ASP A 342 16.41 35.74 25.37
C ASP A 342 16.80 34.30 25.08
N ASN A 343 18.01 33.93 25.49
CA ASN A 343 18.49 32.56 25.34
C ASN A 343 19.22 32.07 26.57
N THR A 344 19.24 30.76 26.73
CA THR A 344 20.01 30.06 27.75
C THR A 344 20.76 28.91 27.10
N PHE A 345 22.08 28.91 27.24
CA PHE A 345 22.92 27.84 26.71
C PHE A 345 22.62 26.52 27.42
N ARG A 346 22.37 25.47 26.64
CA ARG A 346 22.02 24.14 27.16
C ARG A 346 23.17 23.15 27.07
N GLY A 347 23.98 23.23 26.01
CA GLY A 347 25.07 22.29 25.78
C GLY A 347 25.58 22.32 24.35
N ARG A 348 26.68 21.59 24.11
CA ARG A 348 27.36 21.54 22.81
C ARG A 348 27.64 20.10 22.41
N LEU A 349 27.37 19.76 21.15
CA LEU A 349 27.71 18.48 20.54
C LEU A 349 28.61 18.74 19.33
N GLY A 350 29.91 18.53 19.50
CA GLY A 350 30.92 18.88 18.49
C GLY A 350 30.92 20.39 18.18
N PHE A 351 30.65 20.76 16.93
CA PHE A 351 30.60 22.16 16.48
C PHE A 351 29.20 22.79 16.57
N ILE A 352 28.20 22.07 17.09
CA ILE A 352 26.82 22.56 17.19
C ILE A 352 26.52 22.88 18.65
N SER A 353 26.14 24.13 18.91
CA SER A 353 25.64 24.59 20.20
C SER A 353 24.11 24.53 20.22
N SER A 354 23.55 24.16 21.37
CA SER A 354 22.11 24.11 21.63
C SER A 354 21.74 25.15 22.67
N PHE A 355 20.65 25.87 22.40
CA PHE A 355 20.11 26.89 23.28
C PHE A 355 18.60 26.70 23.43
N ASP A 356 18.10 26.98 24.62
CA ASP A 356 16.68 27.18 24.86
C ASP A 356 16.41 28.69 24.74
N PHE A 357 15.41 29.06 23.94
CA PHE A 357 15.07 30.44 23.64
C PHE A 357 13.70 30.79 24.23
N SER A 358 13.58 32.02 24.71
CA SER A 358 12.32 32.69 25.03
C SER A 358 12.11 33.81 24.03
N ILE A 359 11.01 33.77 23.29
CA ILE A 359 10.66 34.79 22.29
C ILE A 359 9.40 35.50 22.77
N ALA A 360 9.51 36.80 23.01
CA ALA A 360 8.41 37.67 23.36
C ALA A 360 8.19 38.71 22.26
N ILE A 361 6.92 38.93 21.89
CA ILE A 361 6.50 39.99 20.98
C ILE A 361 5.39 40.77 21.68
N LYS A 362 5.65 42.04 21.99
CA LYS A 362 4.79 42.88 22.84
C LYS A 362 4.34 44.12 22.07
N GLY A 363 3.16 44.63 22.37
CA GLY A 363 2.62 45.88 21.84
C GLY A 363 1.30 46.23 22.52
N ASP A 364 0.62 47.29 22.06
CA ASP A 364 -0.71 47.60 22.60
C ASP A 364 -1.68 46.44 22.32
N LYS A 365 -2.24 45.87 23.40
CA LYS A 365 -3.15 44.70 23.38
C LYS A 365 -2.55 43.41 22.79
N VAL A 366 -1.23 43.37 22.57
CA VAL A 366 -0.51 42.18 22.08
C VAL A 366 0.54 41.80 23.12
N ASN A 367 0.45 40.55 23.59
CA ASN A 367 1.46 39.97 24.46
C ASN A 367 1.62 38.50 24.07
N PHE A 368 2.54 38.26 23.15
CA PHE A 368 2.91 36.93 22.70
C PHE A 368 4.19 36.50 23.41
N PHE A 369 4.16 35.31 23.99
CA PHE A 369 5.32 34.68 24.61
C PHE A 369 5.37 33.21 24.21
N THR A 370 6.56 32.73 23.85
CA THR A 370 6.77 31.33 23.51
C THR A 370 8.20 30.91 23.81
N THR A 371 8.41 29.61 24.00
CA THR A 371 9.73 29.02 24.15
C THR A 371 10.03 28.10 22.98
N SER A 372 11.27 28.11 22.50
CA SER A 372 11.69 27.32 21.35
C SER A 372 13.11 26.80 21.54
N LYS A 373 13.47 25.75 20.79
CA LYS A 373 14.81 25.16 20.84
C LYS A 373 15.55 25.45 19.54
N GLY A 374 16.69 26.11 19.66
CA GLY A 374 17.57 26.44 18.55
C GLY A 374 18.88 25.67 18.63
N VAL A 375 19.36 25.23 17.46
CA VAL A 375 20.68 24.61 17.30
C VAL A 375 21.39 25.25 16.13
N GLY A 376 22.68 25.51 16.28
CA GLY A 376 23.48 26.21 15.29
C GLY A 376 24.98 26.13 15.56
N LYS A 377 25.79 26.49 14.56
CA LYS A 377 27.25 26.62 14.74
C LYS A 377 27.60 27.87 15.56
N THR A 378 26.78 28.90 15.41
CA THR A 378 26.82 30.14 16.18
C THR A 378 25.51 30.34 16.94
N GLU A 379 25.50 31.27 17.90
CA GLU A 379 24.28 31.68 18.59
C GLU A 379 23.24 32.23 17.59
N VAL A 380 23.67 33.07 16.64
CA VAL A 380 22.81 33.63 15.59
C VAL A 380 22.14 32.53 14.75
N ASP A 381 22.89 31.50 14.34
CA ASP A 381 22.33 30.37 13.60
C ASP A 381 21.30 29.61 14.43
N ALA A 382 21.56 29.45 15.73
CA ALA A 382 20.64 28.80 16.66
C ALA A 382 19.37 29.63 16.84
N THR A 383 19.47 30.96 16.94
CA THR A 383 18.33 31.88 17.02
C THR A 383 17.46 31.81 15.77
N ILE A 384 18.07 31.86 14.58
CA ILE A 384 17.35 31.73 13.29
C ILE A 384 16.64 30.37 13.21
N SER A 385 17.28 29.30 13.68
CA SER A 385 16.71 27.95 13.74
C SER A 385 15.50 27.88 14.69
N ALA A 386 15.59 28.54 15.85
CA ALA A 386 14.49 28.63 16.81
C ALA A 386 13.30 29.40 16.23
N ILE A 387 13.53 30.59 15.65
CA ILE A 387 12.51 31.42 15.00
C ILE A 387 11.76 30.64 13.91
N LYS A 388 12.49 29.90 13.06
CA LYS A 388 11.89 29.10 11.98
C LYS A 388 10.97 27.99 12.47
N LYS A 389 11.18 27.48 13.69
CA LYS A 389 10.39 26.40 14.31
C LYS A 389 9.24 26.93 15.16
N THR A 390 9.29 28.20 15.56
CA THR A 390 8.26 28.83 16.38
C THR A 390 6.93 28.89 15.63
N ASP A 391 5.86 28.50 16.32
CA ASP A 391 4.49 28.68 15.82
C ASP A 391 3.95 30.06 16.20
N PHE A 392 3.91 30.98 15.24
CA PHE A 392 3.35 32.33 15.40
C PHE A 392 1.83 32.40 15.19
N SER A 393 1.14 31.26 15.02
CA SER A 393 -0.33 31.25 14.89
C SER A 393 -1.07 31.90 16.08
N PRO A 394 -0.61 31.76 17.34
CA PRO A 394 -1.22 32.48 18.47
C PRO A 394 -1.08 34.00 18.37
N LEU A 395 0.07 34.50 17.91
CA LEU A 395 0.28 35.93 17.68
C LEU A 395 -0.67 36.46 16.60
N GLN A 396 -0.82 35.73 15.49
CA GLN A 396 -1.77 36.09 14.43
C GLN A 396 -3.20 36.26 14.99
N LYS A 397 -3.63 35.36 15.90
CA LYS A 397 -4.95 35.47 16.53
C LYS A 397 -5.10 36.71 17.41
N GLN A 398 -4.05 37.11 18.14
CA GLN A 398 -4.06 38.34 18.94
C GLN A 398 -4.11 39.59 18.04
N LEU A 399 -3.44 39.55 16.89
CA LEU A 399 -3.39 40.66 15.95
C LEU A 399 -4.67 40.81 15.12
N LEU A 400 -5.38 39.72 14.78
CA LEU A 400 -6.56 39.75 13.91
C LEU A 400 -7.59 40.87 14.20
N PRO A 401 -7.95 41.18 15.46
CA PRO A 401 -8.87 42.29 15.78
C PRO A 401 -8.29 43.69 15.53
N LEU A 402 -6.96 43.81 15.45
CA LEU A 402 -6.22 45.06 15.30
C LEU A 402 -5.85 45.34 13.84
N CYS A 403 -5.73 44.29 13.01
CA CYS A 403 -5.51 44.43 11.57
C CYS A 403 -6.81 44.90 10.92
N LYS A 404 -6.86 46.13 10.41
CA LYS A 404 -7.99 46.60 9.58
C LYS A 404 -7.99 45.79 8.27
N ASN A 405 -9.15 45.25 7.89
CA ASN A 405 -9.35 44.50 6.64
C ASN A 405 -9.01 45.32 5.39
#